data_AF-A0A090L3U9-F1
#
_entry.id   AF-A0A090L3U9-F1
#
_cell.length_a   1.000
_cell.length_b   1.000
_cell.length_c   1.000
_cell.angle_alpha   90.00
_cell.angle_beta   90.00
_cell.angle_gamma   90.00
#
_symmetry.space_group_name_H-M   'P 1'
#
loop_
_entity.id
_entity.type
_entity.pdbx_description
1 polymer ?
#
loop_
_entity_poly.entity_id
_entity_poly.type
_entity_poly.pdbx_seq_one_letter_code
_entity_poly.pdbx_strand_id
1 'polypeptide(L)'
;MKPKEFFIFILLIISTYAIEEDIFNHVNFKYAAHQRYKRTLSSQKRESGLDLNVSVPYIFSARLYQYGIEHNDYEMTKNVEDLFLSTPLYLLGIQYDKIYISRDGAISFNSNPIGEPRSFPLENPLIAIYWMKSKGGKVWFRETRDPNILESTRNEVNIQYKYGKDYKPDSVVIITWENTQEINTNNDEGNLFQIALILSEKYGTFAHIVYSKLSTNKDAIIGFHGEPGLHYLTLPGSGTEDAILLGDKSDIGIPGEWLFRIDADDQIYLCGAGSKGIECVEACSPSQWYMDCTRECHCESNVSCDSNDGHCPAGRCNKGWRGAPICDRDIDECFENKHICSTETPDCINTPGAYICLCLDYNNSTKSCNPPIEKVMKQFDDKSSSHLSIPEKGINKLNEEFVDTTSMISQ
;
A
#
# COMPACT_ATOMS: atom_id res chain seq x y z
N MET A 1 -11.59 52.98 10.03
CA MET A 1 -12.24 51.65 10.07
C MET A 1 -13.05 51.55 11.36
N LYS A 2 -14.29 51.07 11.27
CA LYS A 2 -15.28 51.09 12.36
C LYS A 2 -15.06 49.89 13.31
N PRO A 3 -15.37 50.02 14.60
CA PRO A 3 -15.10 49.00 15.64
C PRO A 3 -15.86 47.66 15.48
N LYS A 4 -16.63 47.48 14.40
CA LYS A 4 -17.34 46.24 14.07
C LYS A 4 -16.55 45.29 13.16
N GLU A 5 -15.50 45.78 12.48
CA GLU A 5 -14.67 44.93 11.60
C GLU A 5 -13.53 44.22 12.36
N PHE A 6 -13.18 44.70 13.55
CA PHE A 6 -12.16 44.04 14.40
C PHE A 6 -12.69 42.78 15.09
N PHE A 7 -14.01 42.71 15.35
CA PHE A 7 -14.64 41.53 15.97
C PHE A 7 -14.82 40.36 14.99
N ILE A 8 -14.97 40.64 13.69
CA ILE A 8 -15.13 39.59 12.67
C ILE A 8 -13.78 38.97 12.32
N PHE A 9 -12.69 39.74 12.36
CA PHE A 9 -11.33 39.20 12.16
C PHE A 9 -10.86 38.32 13.32
N ILE A 10 -11.25 38.63 14.56
CA ILE A 10 -10.91 37.78 15.73
C ILE A 10 -11.73 36.48 15.73
N LEU A 11 -12.99 36.51 15.28
CA LEU A 11 -13.81 35.30 15.14
C LEU A 11 -13.33 34.36 14.02
N LEU A 12 -12.81 34.91 12.91
CA LEU A 12 -12.23 34.11 11.83
C LEU A 12 -10.89 33.44 12.20
N ILE A 13 -10.08 34.10 13.03
CA ILE A 13 -8.80 33.53 13.53
C ILE A 13 -9.05 32.46 14.61
N ILE A 14 -10.10 32.58 15.42
CA ILE A 14 -10.46 31.56 16.41
C ILE A 14 -11.14 30.35 15.74
N SER A 15 -11.83 30.51 14.61
CA SER A 15 -12.37 29.38 13.84
C SER A 15 -11.34 28.63 13.00
N THR A 16 -10.21 29.25 12.63
CA THR A 16 -9.11 28.51 11.97
C THR A 16 -8.17 27.81 12.95
N TYR A 17 -8.15 28.21 14.22
CA TYR A 17 -7.40 27.51 15.28
C TYR A 17 -8.19 26.38 15.99
N ALA A 18 -9.46 26.16 15.64
CA ALA A 18 -10.31 25.14 16.25
C ALA A 18 -10.72 24.00 15.29
N ILE A 19 -10.10 23.90 14.11
CA ILE A 19 -10.33 22.80 13.15
C ILE A 19 -9.03 22.01 12.86
N GLU A 20 -7.89 22.40 13.44
CA GLU A 20 -6.62 21.67 13.29
C GLU A 20 -6.29 20.69 14.44
N GLU A 21 -7.18 20.51 15.43
CA GLU A 21 -6.98 19.53 16.52
C GLU A 21 -7.97 18.35 16.57
N ASP A 22 -8.96 18.27 15.66
CA ASP A 22 -10.03 17.24 15.75
C ASP A 22 -9.93 16.10 14.73
N ILE A 23 -8.81 15.94 14.01
CA ILE A 23 -8.55 14.79 13.12
C ILE A 23 -7.40 13.89 13.62
N PHE A 24 -6.77 14.19 14.77
CA PHE A 24 -5.60 13.44 15.26
C PHE A 24 -5.74 12.79 16.65
N ASN A 25 -6.96 12.62 17.18
CA ASN A 25 -7.16 12.09 18.54
C ASN A 25 -8.27 11.04 18.70
N HIS A 26 -8.46 10.16 17.71
CA HIS A 26 -9.34 9.01 17.87
C HIS A 26 -8.68 7.64 17.74
N VAL A 27 -7.50 7.46 18.35
CA VAL A 27 -7.09 6.14 18.87
C VAL A 27 -6.29 6.32 20.17
N ASN A 28 -6.96 6.72 21.25
CA ASN A 28 -6.43 6.53 22.60
C ASN A 28 -6.60 5.04 22.96
N PHE A 29 -5.61 4.20 22.64
CA PHE A 29 -5.54 2.85 23.22
C PHE A 29 -5.15 2.93 24.70
N LYS A 30 -6.13 3.17 25.57
CA LYS A 30 -6.01 2.84 26.99
C LYS A 30 -6.23 1.34 27.17
N TYR A 31 -5.19 0.53 27.03
CA TYR A 31 -5.16 -0.77 27.71
C TYR A 31 -4.63 -0.59 29.14
N ALA A 32 -5.42 0.11 29.96
CA ALA A 32 -5.38 -0.09 31.39
C ALA A 32 -6.25 -1.32 31.72
N ALA A 33 -5.59 -2.40 32.14
CA ALA A 33 -6.16 -3.62 32.71
C ALA A 33 -6.70 -4.69 31.73
N HIS A 34 -5.78 -5.40 31.06
CA HIS A 34 -5.95 -6.83 30.86
C HIS A 34 -4.94 -7.58 31.73
N GLN A 35 -5.34 -7.89 32.98
CA GLN A 35 -4.57 -8.78 33.85
C GLN A 35 -4.75 -10.22 33.39
N ARG A 36 -3.93 -10.71 32.47
CA ARG A 36 -3.79 -12.16 32.31
C ARG A 36 -2.46 -12.65 31.77
N TYR A 37 -1.32 -12.13 32.23
CA TYR A 37 -0.04 -12.86 32.22
C TYR A 37 0.87 -12.37 33.33
N LYS A 38 0.67 -12.90 34.54
CA LYS A 38 1.70 -12.99 35.58
C LYS A 38 1.58 -14.39 36.17
N ARG A 39 2.64 -15.18 36.08
CA ARG A 39 2.75 -16.37 36.92
C ARG A 39 4.03 -16.29 37.74
N THR A 40 3.84 -16.11 39.04
CA THR A 40 4.84 -16.33 40.08
C THR A 40 5.09 -17.83 40.19
N LEU A 41 6.35 -18.25 40.12
CA LEU A 41 6.77 -19.60 40.45
C LEU A 41 6.61 -19.84 41.96
N SER A 42 5.96 -20.95 42.33
CA SER A 42 6.29 -21.69 43.55
C SER A 42 6.02 -23.19 43.33
N SER A 43 6.69 -23.99 44.14
CA SER A 43 7.12 -25.36 43.88
C SER A 43 6.13 -26.46 44.33
N GLN A 44 6.42 -27.67 43.84
CA GLN A 44 6.11 -29.01 44.39
C GLN A 44 4.79 -29.71 44.03
N LYS A 45 4.94 -30.83 43.28
CA LYS A 45 4.68 -32.25 43.68
C LYS A 45 3.83 -33.04 42.66
N ARG A 46 4.35 -34.22 42.30
CA ARG A 46 3.85 -35.21 41.32
C ARG A 46 2.47 -35.78 41.67
N GLU A 47 1.65 -36.05 40.65
CA GLU A 47 0.87 -37.29 40.49
C GLU A 47 0.34 -37.42 39.04
N SER A 48 0.26 -38.66 38.56
CA SER A 48 0.07 -39.06 37.16
C SER A 48 -1.35 -38.79 36.64
N GLY A 49 -1.45 -37.91 35.65
CA GLY A 49 -2.56 -37.75 34.72
C GLY A 49 -1.99 -37.18 33.43
N LEU A 50 -2.52 -37.58 32.27
CA LEU A 50 -2.09 -37.08 30.96
C LEU A 50 -2.06 -35.54 30.98
N ASP A 51 -0.84 -35.00 31.03
CA ASP A 51 -0.58 -33.58 31.21
C ASP A 51 -0.76 -32.90 29.84
N LEU A 52 -1.84 -32.13 29.70
CA LEU A 52 -2.04 -31.17 28.60
C LEU A 52 -1.10 -29.95 28.73
N ASN A 53 -0.03 -30.05 29.55
CA ASN A 53 1.12 -29.16 29.56
C ASN A 53 2.31 -29.71 28.76
N VAL A 54 2.06 -30.38 27.63
CA VAL A 54 3.00 -30.19 26.52
C VAL A 54 2.78 -28.74 26.11
N SER A 55 3.57 -27.83 26.69
CA SER A 55 3.79 -26.53 26.07
C SER A 55 4.04 -26.84 24.61
N VAL A 56 3.11 -26.48 23.74
CA VAL A 56 3.37 -26.50 22.30
C VAL A 56 4.68 -25.71 22.18
N PRO A 57 5.81 -26.33 21.82
CA PRO A 57 7.01 -25.55 21.57
C PRO A 57 6.59 -24.51 20.54
N TYR A 58 7.16 -23.31 20.54
CA TYR A 58 6.99 -22.32 19.47
C TYR A 58 6.89 -23.02 18.10
N ILE A 59 5.68 -23.34 17.63
CA ILE A 59 5.48 -24.21 16.44
C ILE A 59 5.55 -23.33 15.19
N PHE A 60 5.46 -22.01 15.36
CA PHE A 60 5.55 -21.03 14.29
C PHE A 60 6.58 -19.96 14.69
N SER A 61 7.86 -20.30 14.58
CA SER A 61 8.90 -19.28 14.41
C SER A 61 8.92 -18.86 12.94
N ALA A 62 9.23 -17.58 12.66
CA ALA A 62 9.36 -17.08 11.30
C ALA A 62 10.30 -17.97 10.47
N ARG A 63 9.86 -18.35 9.27
CA ARG A 63 10.48 -19.33 8.39
C ARG A 63 11.40 -18.63 7.40
N LEU A 64 12.69 -18.60 7.72
CA LEU A 64 13.69 -18.07 6.80
C LEU A 64 13.81 -18.98 5.57
N TYR A 65 13.96 -18.35 4.40
CA TYR A 65 14.46 -19.03 3.23
C TYR A 65 15.92 -19.36 3.47
N GLN A 66 16.34 -20.55 3.03
CA GLN A 66 17.74 -20.98 3.04
C GLN A 66 18.64 -19.90 2.40
N TYR A 67 19.69 -19.47 3.09
CA TYR A 67 20.55 -18.35 2.68
C TYR A 67 22.01 -18.62 3.04
N GLY A 68 22.93 -17.85 2.48
CA GLY A 68 24.38 -17.99 2.73
C GLY A 68 25.13 -18.62 1.57
N ILE A 69 26.44 -18.75 1.74
CA ILE A 69 27.36 -19.22 0.69
C ILE A 69 27.08 -20.66 0.27
N GLU A 70 26.60 -21.49 1.20
CA GLU A 70 26.19 -22.88 0.97
C GLU A 70 24.97 -23.01 0.04
N HIS A 71 24.21 -21.93 -0.12
CA HIS A 71 23.06 -21.82 -1.01
C HIS A 71 23.35 -20.93 -2.23
N ASN A 72 24.62 -20.65 -2.50
CA ASN A 72 25.11 -19.82 -3.62
C ASN A 72 24.66 -18.35 -3.56
N ASP A 73 24.48 -17.79 -2.36
CA ASP A 73 24.27 -16.36 -2.20
C ASP A 73 25.56 -15.56 -2.42
N TYR A 74 25.39 -14.36 -2.98
CA TYR A 74 26.43 -13.36 -2.99
C TYR A 74 26.52 -12.68 -1.61
N GLU A 75 27.73 -12.56 -1.08
CA GLU A 75 28.00 -11.71 0.09
C GLU A 75 28.19 -10.27 -0.37
N MET A 76 27.41 -9.35 0.17
CA MET A 76 27.50 -7.92 -0.13
C MET A 76 28.83 -7.35 0.36
N THR A 77 29.58 -6.67 -0.53
CA THR A 77 30.90 -6.13 -0.20
C THR A 77 30.92 -4.62 0.04
N LYS A 78 29.95 -3.90 -0.55
CA LYS A 78 29.79 -2.45 -0.44
C LYS A 78 28.63 -2.11 0.51
N ASN A 79 28.39 -0.82 0.73
CA ASN A 79 27.19 -0.35 1.44
C ASN A 79 25.93 -0.42 0.57
N VAL A 80 26.09 -0.38 -0.76
CA VAL A 80 25.03 -0.59 -1.75
C VAL A 80 25.58 -1.48 -2.86
N GLU A 81 24.83 -2.51 -3.25
CA GLU A 81 25.13 -3.39 -4.39
C GLU A 81 23.92 -3.44 -5.31
N ASP A 82 24.15 -3.44 -6.62
CA ASP A 82 23.09 -3.58 -7.61
C ASP A 82 22.90 -5.04 -8.05
N LEU A 83 21.66 -5.39 -8.34
CA LEU A 83 21.27 -6.69 -8.87
C LEU A 83 20.38 -6.47 -10.09
N PHE A 84 20.83 -6.98 -11.25
CA PHE A 84 19.96 -7.10 -12.42
C PHE A 84 19.03 -8.29 -12.24
N LEU A 85 17.75 -8.10 -12.55
CA LEU A 85 16.72 -9.09 -12.39
C LEU A 85 16.49 -9.85 -13.69
N SER A 86 16.38 -11.17 -13.59
CA SER A 86 16.06 -12.04 -14.73
C SER A 86 14.56 -12.06 -15.04
N THR A 87 13.74 -11.73 -14.05
CA THR A 87 12.29 -11.48 -14.17
C THR A 87 12.06 -10.06 -13.66
N PRO A 88 11.33 -9.20 -14.40
CA PRO A 88 11.08 -7.83 -13.95
C PRO A 88 10.28 -7.80 -12.66
N LEU A 89 10.60 -6.82 -11.81
CA LEU A 89 9.84 -6.50 -10.61
C LEU A 89 8.87 -5.36 -10.93
N TYR A 90 7.63 -5.48 -10.46
CA TYR A 90 6.65 -4.39 -10.52
C TYR A 90 6.39 -3.85 -9.13
N LEU A 91 6.56 -2.53 -8.96
CA LEU A 91 6.23 -1.82 -7.73
C LEU A 91 5.33 -0.64 -8.10
N LEU A 92 4.11 -0.65 -7.55
CA LEU A 92 3.11 0.39 -7.75
C LEU A 92 2.87 0.75 -9.23
N GLY A 93 2.72 -0.27 -10.07
CA GLY A 93 2.51 -0.14 -11.52
C GLY A 93 3.76 0.14 -12.35
N ILE A 94 4.93 0.36 -11.74
CA ILE A 94 6.19 0.63 -12.45
C ILE A 94 7.07 -0.61 -12.50
N GLN A 95 7.60 -0.89 -13.69
CA GLN A 95 8.52 -2.00 -13.94
C GLN A 95 9.97 -1.62 -13.66
N TYR A 96 10.71 -2.51 -13.00
CA TYR A 96 12.12 -2.38 -12.71
C TYR A 96 12.87 -3.67 -13.05
N ASP A 97 13.94 -3.56 -13.85
CA ASP A 97 14.81 -4.69 -14.23
C ASP A 97 16.10 -4.72 -13.40
N LYS A 98 16.25 -3.78 -12.47
CA LYS A 98 17.40 -3.65 -11.58
C LYS A 98 16.94 -3.10 -10.23
N ILE A 99 17.54 -3.63 -9.17
CA ILE A 99 17.39 -3.13 -7.81
C ILE A 99 18.75 -2.78 -7.21
N TYR A 100 18.75 -1.92 -6.20
CA TYR A 100 19.91 -1.52 -5.43
C TYR A 100 19.67 -1.87 -3.96
N ILE A 101 20.41 -2.85 -3.47
CA ILE A 101 20.29 -3.40 -2.13
C ILE A 101 21.19 -2.58 -1.21
N SER A 102 20.64 -2.08 -0.11
CA SER A 102 21.41 -1.38 0.93
C SER A 102 21.69 -2.27 2.13
N ARG A 103 22.89 -2.12 2.69
CA ARG A 103 23.27 -2.77 3.95
C ARG A 103 22.35 -2.39 5.11
N ASP A 104 21.75 -1.21 5.05
CA ASP A 104 20.91 -0.65 6.10
C ASP A 104 19.46 -1.15 6.09
N GLY A 105 19.12 -2.21 5.35
CA GLY A 105 17.78 -2.82 5.39
C GLY A 105 16.76 -2.18 4.45
N ALA A 106 17.21 -1.68 3.29
CA ALA A 106 16.36 -1.07 2.27
C ALA A 106 16.75 -1.48 0.85
N ILE A 107 15.81 -1.37 -0.09
CA ILE A 107 15.99 -1.62 -1.52
C ILE A 107 15.47 -0.41 -2.29
N SER A 108 16.32 0.22 -3.10
CA SER A 108 15.92 1.29 -4.02
C SER A 108 15.93 0.81 -5.47
N PHE A 109 15.29 1.59 -6.33
CA PHE A 109 15.18 1.28 -7.76
C PHE A 109 15.90 2.29 -8.66
N ASN A 110 16.46 3.33 -8.04
CA ASN A 110 17.21 4.37 -8.69
C ASN A 110 18.69 4.24 -8.30
N SER A 111 19.61 4.65 -9.18
CA SER A 111 21.05 4.64 -8.92
C SER A 111 21.51 5.67 -7.89
N ASN A 112 20.60 6.55 -7.45
CA ASN A 112 20.89 7.59 -6.47
C ASN A 112 21.12 6.97 -5.08
N PRO A 113 21.99 7.56 -4.24
CA PRO A 113 22.14 7.13 -2.87
C PRO A 113 20.78 7.19 -2.14
N ILE A 114 20.42 6.12 -1.44
CA ILE A 114 19.17 6.02 -0.66
C ILE A 114 19.07 7.15 0.40
N GLY A 115 20.22 7.61 0.91
CA GLY A 115 20.30 8.68 1.91
C GLY A 115 20.11 8.17 3.34
N GLU A 116 19.64 9.06 4.21
CA GLU A 116 19.34 8.75 5.61
C GLU A 116 17.91 8.20 5.76
N PRO A 117 17.67 7.27 6.70
CA PRO A 117 16.33 6.78 7.04
C PRO A 117 15.36 7.92 7.32
N ARG A 118 14.23 7.93 6.61
CA ARG A 118 13.15 8.91 6.73
C ARG A 118 11.81 8.23 6.55
N SER A 119 10.80 8.68 7.29
CA SER A 119 9.42 8.21 7.14
C SER A 119 8.87 8.57 5.76
N PHE A 120 8.01 7.71 5.22
CA PHE A 120 7.26 7.97 4.00
C PHE A 120 6.28 9.14 4.20
N PRO A 121 5.96 9.92 3.14
CA PRO A 121 6.38 9.75 1.74
C PRO A 121 7.82 10.18 1.46
N LEU A 122 8.45 9.56 0.46
CA LEU A 122 9.80 9.91 -0.03
C LEU A 122 9.72 10.53 -1.43
N GLU A 123 10.89 10.89 -1.99
CA GLU A 123 10.98 11.40 -3.37
C GLU A 123 11.23 10.30 -4.40
N ASN A 124 11.86 9.19 -3.98
CA ASN A 124 12.27 8.09 -4.85
C ASN A 124 11.67 6.78 -4.31
N PRO A 125 11.35 5.80 -5.18
CA PRO A 125 10.74 4.54 -4.80
C PRO A 125 11.69 3.74 -3.91
N LEU A 126 11.13 3.13 -2.88
CA LEU A 126 11.88 2.43 -1.86
C LEU A 126 11.04 1.32 -1.23
N ILE A 127 11.66 0.16 -1.04
CA ILE A 127 11.18 -0.86 -0.10
C ILE A 127 12.05 -0.77 1.14
N ALA A 128 11.48 -0.30 2.24
CA ALA A 128 12.13 -0.27 3.55
C ALA A 128 11.67 -1.49 4.35
N ILE A 129 12.60 -2.34 4.75
CA ILE A 129 12.29 -3.62 5.41
C ILE A 129 12.56 -3.51 6.90
N TYR A 130 13.72 -2.96 7.23
CA TYR A 130 14.08 -2.55 8.58
C TYR A 130 15.11 -1.44 8.46
N TRP A 131 14.72 -0.37 7.75
CA TRP A 131 15.65 0.65 7.28
C TRP A 131 16.10 1.55 8.43
N MET A 132 17.30 1.30 8.92
CA MET A 132 17.99 2.10 9.92
C MET A 132 19.48 2.01 9.70
N LYS A 133 20.23 3.01 10.17
CA LYS A 133 21.68 2.96 10.13
C LYS A 133 22.21 1.77 10.92
N SER A 134 22.93 0.91 10.22
CA SER A 134 23.38 -0.38 10.75
C SER A 134 24.89 -0.51 10.75
N LYS A 135 25.39 -1.36 11.65
CA LYS A 135 26.78 -1.82 11.69
C LYS A 135 26.84 -3.33 11.84
N GLY A 136 28.03 -3.88 11.59
CA GLY A 136 28.26 -5.32 11.72
C GLY A 136 27.43 -6.12 10.73
N GLY A 137 27.28 -7.41 11.01
CA GLY A 137 26.49 -8.33 10.20
C GLY A 137 26.98 -8.53 8.77
N LYS A 138 26.23 -9.36 8.05
CA LYS A 138 26.42 -9.67 6.62
C LYS A 138 25.10 -9.49 5.88
N VAL A 139 25.20 -9.21 4.59
CA VAL A 139 24.03 -9.20 3.71
C VAL A 139 24.25 -10.20 2.61
N TRP A 140 23.33 -11.16 2.50
CA TRP A 140 23.32 -12.23 1.53
C TRP A 140 22.20 -12.01 0.54
N PHE A 141 22.46 -12.19 -0.76
CA PHE A 141 21.41 -12.06 -1.76
C PHE A 141 21.59 -12.99 -2.95
N ARG A 142 20.47 -13.44 -3.51
CA ARG A 142 20.41 -14.13 -4.80
C ARG A 142 19.05 -13.95 -5.46
N GLU A 143 19.03 -14.04 -6.78
CA GLU A 143 17.83 -14.42 -7.51
C GLU A 143 17.87 -15.92 -7.78
N THR A 144 16.79 -16.64 -7.51
CA THR A 144 16.70 -18.09 -7.66
C THR A 144 15.46 -18.52 -8.43
N ARG A 145 15.59 -19.66 -9.12
CA ARG A 145 14.50 -20.42 -9.75
C ARG A 145 14.44 -21.85 -9.21
N ASP A 146 14.92 -22.05 -7.97
CA ASP A 146 14.85 -23.35 -7.30
C ASP A 146 13.39 -23.83 -7.24
N PRO A 147 13.07 -25.03 -7.76
CA PRO A 147 11.70 -25.52 -7.81
C PRO A 147 11.00 -25.61 -6.46
N ASN A 148 11.73 -25.90 -5.38
CA ASN A 148 11.13 -26.00 -4.04
C ASN A 148 10.79 -24.63 -3.49
N ILE A 149 11.66 -23.63 -3.72
CA ILE A 149 11.41 -22.24 -3.33
C ILE A 149 10.22 -21.69 -4.12
N LEU A 150 10.21 -21.88 -5.45
CA LEU A 150 9.10 -21.45 -6.31
C LEU A 150 7.78 -22.11 -5.88
N GLU A 151 7.79 -23.41 -5.60
CA GLU A 151 6.59 -24.13 -5.16
C GLU A 151 6.10 -23.65 -3.78
N SER A 152 7.03 -23.38 -2.85
CA SER A 152 6.70 -22.86 -1.52
C SER A 152 6.07 -21.47 -1.61
N THR A 153 6.69 -20.53 -2.35
CA THR A 153 6.16 -19.16 -2.51
C THR A 153 4.85 -19.15 -3.29
N ARG A 154 4.74 -20.00 -4.32
CA ARG A 154 3.50 -20.23 -5.06
C ARG A 154 2.37 -20.63 -4.14
N ASN A 155 2.59 -21.59 -3.26
CA ASN A 155 1.55 -22.09 -2.36
C ASN A 155 1.15 -21.03 -1.33
N GLU A 156 2.11 -20.31 -0.75
CA GLU A 156 1.83 -19.22 0.19
C GLU A 156 0.95 -18.14 -0.46
N VAL A 157 1.35 -17.59 -1.62
CA VAL A 157 0.56 -16.57 -2.32
C VAL A 157 -0.84 -17.07 -2.70
N ASN A 158 -0.95 -18.29 -3.22
CA ASN A 158 -2.25 -18.83 -3.62
C ASN A 158 -3.21 -19.05 -2.43
N ILE A 159 -2.69 -19.37 -1.25
CA ILE A 159 -3.47 -19.55 -0.02
C ILE A 159 -3.93 -18.17 0.50
N GLN A 160 -2.99 -17.25 0.71
CA GLN A 160 -3.27 -15.96 1.34
C GLN A 160 -4.15 -15.06 0.47
N TYR A 161 -3.94 -15.09 -0.85
CA TYR A 161 -4.72 -14.28 -1.81
C TYR A 161 -5.88 -15.04 -2.46
N LYS A 162 -6.15 -16.28 -2.02
CA LYS A 162 -7.26 -17.13 -2.49
C LYS A 162 -7.28 -17.37 -4.01
N TYR A 163 -6.12 -17.32 -4.67
CA TYR A 163 -6.00 -17.62 -6.11
C TYR A 163 -6.09 -19.12 -6.45
N GLY A 164 -6.23 -19.98 -5.44
CA GLY A 164 -6.34 -21.43 -5.64
C GLY A 164 -5.03 -22.03 -6.15
N LYS A 165 -4.82 -22.07 -7.47
CA LYS A 165 -3.57 -22.56 -8.10
C LYS A 165 -3.12 -21.68 -9.26
N ASP A 166 -3.73 -20.52 -9.44
CA ASP A 166 -3.55 -19.71 -10.63
C ASP A 166 -2.26 -18.89 -10.59
N TYR A 167 -1.83 -18.45 -9.41
CA TYR A 167 -0.55 -17.74 -9.26
C TYR A 167 0.63 -18.68 -9.49
N LYS A 168 1.61 -18.22 -10.27
CA LYS A 168 2.86 -18.96 -10.58
C LYS A 168 4.04 -17.98 -10.65
N PRO A 169 5.02 -18.07 -9.74
CA PRO A 169 6.22 -17.26 -9.79
C PRO A 169 7.20 -17.75 -10.87
N ASP A 170 7.91 -16.82 -11.49
CA ASP A 170 8.96 -17.07 -12.49
C ASP A 170 10.36 -17.10 -11.84
N SER A 171 10.59 -16.24 -10.85
CA SER A 171 11.79 -16.25 -10.00
C SER A 171 11.50 -15.64 -8.62
N VAL A 172 12.44 -15.82 -7.69
CA VAL A 172 12.40 -15.20 -6.36
C VAL A 172 13.75 -14.55 -6.05
N VAL A 173 13.74 -13.28 -5.66
CA VAL A 173 14.93 -12.60 -5.12
C VAL A 173 14.88 -12.69 -3.60
N ILE A 174 15.87 -13.35 -3.00
CA ILE A 174 15.99 -13.48 -1.55
C ILE A 174 17.13 -12.58 -1.10
N ILE A 175 16.87 -11.71 -0.12
CA ILE A 175 17.87 -10.85 0.51
C ILE A 175 17.77 -11.02 2.02
N THR A 176 18.91 -11.30 2.66
CA THR A 176 19.02 -11.58 4.09
C THR A 176 19.98 -10.60 4.74
N TRP A 177 19.53 -9.90 5.78
CA TRP A 177 20.39 -9.14 6.68
C TRP A 177 20.60 -9.97 7.93
N GLU A 178 21.82 -10.47 8.08
CA GLU A 178 22.21 -11.35 9.17
C GLU A 178 23.07 -10.60 10.18
N ASN A 179 22.65 -10.63 11.44
CA ASN A 179 23.35 -10.06 12.58
C ASN A 179 23.68 -8.56 12.44
N THR A 180 22.80 -7.78 11.81
CA THR A 180 22.95 -6.32 11.70
C THR A 180 22.49 -5.62 12.98
N GLN A 181 23.16 -4.53 13.36
CA GLN A 181 22.93 -3.86 14.65
C GLN A 181 22.85 -2.35 14.48
N GLU A 182 22.19 -1.64 15.41
CA GLU A 182 22.31 -0.18 15.49
C GLU A 182 23.77 0.27 15.72
N ILE A 183 24.19 1.38 15.09
CA ILE A 183 25.57 1.91 15.14
C ILE A 183 26.12 2.10 16.58
N ASN A 184 25.27 2.38 17.57
CA ASN A 184 25.69 2.74 18.92
C ASN A 184 25.55 1.64 19.98
N THR A 185 25.09 0.44 19.61
CA THR A 185 24.92 -0.66 20.58
C THR A 185 26.20 -1.48 20.70
N ASN A 186 26.60 -1.88 21.92
CA ASN A 186 27.71 -2.82 22.14
C ASN A 186 27.21 -4.26 22.37
N ASN A 187 26.00 -4.57 21.89
CA ASN A 187 25.42 -5.91 22.03
C ASN A 187 26.09 -6.87 21.05
N ASP A 188 26.33 -8.09 21.50
CA ASP A 188 26.77 -9.18 20.62
C ASP A 188 25.62 -9.73 19.77
N GLU A 189 24.37 -9.38 20.09
CA GLU A 189 23.17 -9.82 19.38
C GLU A 189 22.66 -8.78 18.39
N GLY A 190 22.61 -9.15 17.11
CA GLY A 190 21.99 -8.38 16.04
C GLY A 190 20.68 -8.96 15.53
N ASN A 191 20.11 -8.23 14.58
CA ASN A 191 18.88 -8.53 13.89
C ASN A 191 19.12 -9.57 12.79
N LEU A 192 18.14 -10.43 12.56
CA LEU A 192 18.08 -11.38 11.46
C LEU A 192 16.72 -11.26 10.78
N PHE A 193 16.73 -10.72 9.55
CA PHE A 193 15.53 -10.53 8.76
C PHE A 193 15.78 -10.74 7.27
N GLN A 194 14.71 -11.08 6.55
CA GLN A 194 14.74 -11.38 5.13
C GLN A 194 13.61 -10.67 4.38
N ILE A 195 13.81 -10.48 3.09
CA ILE A 195 12.74 -10.30 2.12
C ILE A 195 12.91 -11.31 0.99
N ALA A 196 11.81 -11.91 0.57
CA ALA A 196 11.69 -12.62 -0.69
C ALA A 196 10.75 -11.85 -1.61
N LEU A 197 11.30 -11.29 -2.68
CA LEU A 197 10.54 -10.67 -3.76
C LEU A 197 10.17 -11.77 -4.74
N ILE A 198 8.89 -12.11 -4.79
CA ILE A 198 8.32 -13.19 -5.59
C ILE A 198 7.85 -12.57 -6.90
N LEU A 199 8.56 -12.87 -7.98
CA LEU A 199 8.44 -12.17 -9.26
C LEU A 199 7.67 -13.01 -10.26
N SER A 200 6.70 -12.41 -10.93
CA SER A 200 6.09 -12.98 -12.13
C SER A 200 5.70 -11.92 -13.15
N GLU A 201 6.07 -12.16 -14.41
CA GLU A 201 5.66 -11.28 -15.52
C GLU A 201 4.16 -11.29 -15.75
N LYS A 202 3.51 -12.44 -15.49
CA LYS A 202 2.09 -12.65 -15.80
C LYS A 202 1.18 -12.43 -14.60
N TYR A 203 1.61 -12.82 -13.41
CA TYR A 203 0.72 -12.91 -12.25
C TYR A 203 0.96 -11.84 -11.18
N GLY A 204 1.93 -10.94 -11.39
CA GLY A 204 2.23 -9.85 -10.48
C GLY A 204 3.36 -10.16 -9.48
N THR A 205 3.67 -9.16 -8.66
CA THR A 205 4.84 -9.14 -7.77
C THR A 205 4.38 -9.13 -6.32
N PHE A 206 4.99 -10.01 -5.50
CA PHE A 206 4.73 -10.07 -4.06
C PHE A 206 6.02 -9.86 -3.28
N ALA A 207 5.91 -9.26 -2.10
CA ALA A 207 6.99 -9.12 -1.14
C ALA A 207 6.64 -9.92 0.12
N HIS A 208 7.44 -10.95 0.41
CA HIS A 208 7.35 -11.70 1.66
C HIS A 208 8.49 -11.26 2.58
N ILE A 209 8.19 -10.52 3.65
CA ILE A 209 9.15 -10.09 4.67
C ILE A 209 9.12 -11.07 5.85
N VAL A 210 10.30 -11.46 6.33
CA VAL A 210 10.47 -12.40 7.44
C VAL A 210 11.38 -11.79 8.51
N TYR A 211 10.84 -11.48 9.68
CA TYR A 211 11.57 -11.04 10.86
C TYR A 211 11.81 -12.23 11.79
N SER A 212 12.95 -12.91 11.65
CA SER A 212 13.28 -14.06 12.50
C SER A 212 13.74 -13.65 13.89
N LYS A 213 14.52 -12.57 13.99
CA LYS A 213 14.98 -12.03 15.25
C LYS A 213 15.20 -10.52 15.13
N LEU A 214 14.56 -9.73 15.97
CA LEU A 214 14.82 -8.30 16.11
C LEU A 214 15.28 -8.03 17.55
N SER A 215 16.54 -7.62 17.70
CA SER A 215 17.22 -7.40 18.98
C SER A 215 17.61 -5.96 19.23
N THR A 216 17.79 -5.18 18.17
CA THR A 216 18.14 -3.75 18.24
C THR A 216 17.25 -2.97 17.31
N ASN A 217 16.84 -1.78 17.72
CA ASN A 217 16.01 -0.89 16.92
C ASN A 217 16.41 0.56 17.20
N LYS A 218 16.54 1.35 16.13
CA LYS A 218 16.71 2.79 16.21
C LYS A 218 15.76 3.47 15.25
N ASP A 219 14.47 3.40 15.61
CA ASP A 219 13.37 3.99 14.84
C ASP A 219 13.38 3.53 13.37
N ALA A 220 13.57 2.23 13.14
CA ALA A 220 13.66 1.66 11.82
C ALA A 220 12.41 1.98 10.99
N ILE A 221 12.62 2.29 9.71
CA ILE A 221 11.54 2.55 8.76
C ILE A 221 11.15 1.25 8.05
N ILE A 222 9.86 0.98 7.97
CA ILE A 222 9.30 -0.22 7.35
C ILE A 222 8.10 0.17 6.49
N GLY A 223 8.13 -0.26 5.24
CA GLY A 223 7.06 -0.02 4.30
C GLY A 223 7.53 0.08 2.85
N PHE A 224 6.64 0.58 2.02
CA PHE A 224 6.79 0.62 0.56
C PHE A 224 6.43 2.01 0.07
N HIS A 225 7.16 2.48 -0.93
CA HIS A 225 6.87 3.75 -1.60
C HIS A 225 7.23 3.63 -3.08
N GLY A 226 6.37 4.14 -3.96
CA GLY A 226 6.53 4.07 -5.41
C GLY A 226 6.46 5.42 -6.10
N GLU A 227 6.76 5.44 -7.39
CA GLU A 227 6.60 6.58 -8.30
C GLU A 227 5.56 6.21 -9.39
N PRO A 228 4.95 7.18 -10.10
CA PRO A 228 4.70 8.56 -9.72
C PRO A 228 3.39 8.66 -8.91
N GLY A 229 3.48 9.04 -7.64
CA GLY A 229 2.29 9.24 -6.81
C GLY A 229 2.59 9.09 -5.32
N LEU A 230 1.79 9.72 -4.48
CA LEU A 230 1.90 9.63 -3.01
C LEU A 230 1.48 8.25 -2.47
N HIS A 231 1.55 7.18 -3.27
CA HIS A 231 1.19 5.84 -2.85
C HIS A 231 2.34 5.24 -2.03
N TYR A 232 2.09 5.10 -0.74
CA TYR A 232 2.99 4.44 0.19
C TYR A 232 2.19 3.64 1.21
N LEU A 233 2.83 2.61 1.75
CA LEU A 233 2.35 1.86 2.89
C LEU A 233 3.41 1.93 3.98
N THR A 234 3.01 2.28 5.19
CA THR A 234 3.87 2.28 6.37
C THR A 234 3.37 1.21 7.34
N LEU A 235 4.26 0.33 7.81
CA LEU A 235 3.88 -0.71 8.76
C LEU A 235 3.75 -0.16 10.20
N PRO A 236 2.97 -0.83 11.08
CA PRO A 236 2.81 -0.41 12.47
C PRO A 236 4.14 -0.30 13.21
N GLY A 237 4.36 0.81 13.92
CA GLY A 237 5.59 1.04 14.68
C GLY A 237 6.79 1.47 13.83
N SER A 238 6.66 1.57 12.50
CA SER A 238 7.71 2.14 11.65
C SER A 238 8.06 3.56 12.09
N GLY A 239 9.36 3.84 12.19
CA GLY A 239 9.88 5.13 12.67
C GLY A 239 9.77 5.32 14.19
N THR A 240 9.51 4.24 14.95
CA THR A 240 9.47 4.26 16.42
C THR A 240 10.17 3.04 17.02
N GLU A 241 10.34 3.03 18.35
CA GLU A 241 10.87 1.88 19.10
C GLU A 241 10.01 0.61 18.93
N ASP A 242 8.71 0.76 18.63
CA ASP A 242 7.75 -0.33 18.48
C ASP A 242 7.94 -1.15 17.19
N ALA A 243 8.80 -0.72 16.26
CA ALA A 243 9.12 -1.50 15.06
C ALA A 243 9.63 -2.92 15.39
N ILE A 244 10.19 -3.13 16.58
CA ILE A 244 10.61 -4.46 17.06
C ILE A 244 9.43 -5.45 17.19
N LEU A 245 8.21 -4.95 17.42
CA LEU A 245 6.98 -5.75 17.58
C LEU A 245 6.53 -6.38 16.26
N LEU A 246 7.11 -6.00 15.11
CA LEU A 246 6.83 -6.64 13.83
C LEU A 246 7.27 -8.12 13.81
N GLY A 247 8.22 -8.50 14.67
CA GLY A 247 8.61 -9.90 14.89
C GLY A 247 7.53 -10.74 15.58
N ASP A 248 6.58 -10.11 16.27
CA ASP A 248 5.50 -10.79 17.01
C ASP A 248 4.14 -10.73 16.29
N LYS A 249 4.05 -9.99 15.18
CA LYS A 249 2.84 -9.75 14.39
C LYS A 249 2.94 -10.35 13.00
N SER A 250 1.81 -10.45 12.29
CA SER A 250 1.73 -11.04 10.95
C SER A 250 0.39 -10.75 10.28
N ASP A 251 0.37 -10.70 8.95
CA ASP A 251 -0.83 -10.72 8.10
C ASP A 251 -1.18 -12.11 7.53
N ILE A 252 -0.26 -13.08 7.65
CA ILE A 252 -0.44 -14.47 7.19
C ILE A 252 -0.61 -15.48 8.35
N GLY A 253 -0.64 -15.00 9.58
CA GLY A 253 -0.85 -15.81 10.80
C GLY A 253 0.39 -16.50 11.35
N ILE A 254 1.59 -16.12 10.89
CA ILE A 254 2.87 -16.63 11.40
C ILE A 254 3.70 -15.46 11.93
N PRO A 255 3.93 -15.38 13.25
CA PRO A 255 4.66 -14.25 13.85
C PRO A 255 5.98 -13.95 13.15
N GLY A 256 6.14 -12.68 12.75
CA GLY A 256 7.32 -12.19 12.04
C GLY A 256 7.23 -12.30 10.51
N GLU A 257 6.24 -12.97 9.95
CA GLU A 257 6.06 -13.09 8.50
C GLU A 257 4.96 -12.16 7.99
N TRP A 258 5.26 -11.46 6.89
CA TRP A 258 4.38 -10.49 6.26
C TRP A 258 4.35 -10.65 4.74
N LEU A 259 3.18 -10.65 4.10
CA LEU A 259 3.05 -10.88 2.66
C LEU A 259 2.20 -9.84 1.93
N PHE A 260 2.86 -9.05 1.09
CA PHE A 260 2.23 -7.95 0.37
C PHE A 260 2.17 -8.21 -1.13
N ARG A 261 1.10 -7.80 -1.79
CA ARG A 261 1.05 -7.64 -3.24
C ARG A 261 1.43 -6.21 -3.59
N ILE A 262 2.49 -6.04 -4.38
CA ILE A 262 3.15 -4.74 -4.56
C ILE A 262 3.10 -4.22 -6.01
N ASP A 263 2.53 -4.97 -6.95
CA ASP A 263 2.52 -4.63 -8.38
C ASP A 263 1.42 -3.64 -8.82
N ALA A 264 0.31 -3.54 -8.07
CA ALA A 264 -0.87 -2.77 -8.50
C ALA A 264 -0.59 -1.26 -8.54
N ASP A 265 -1.17 -0.53 -9.50
CA ASP A 265 -0.87 0.88 -9.75
C ASP A 265 -1.58 1.87 -8.80
N ASP A 266 -2.45 1.36 -7.92
CA ASP A 266 -3.27 2.15 -7.01
C ASP A 266 -2.80 2.10 -5.55
N GLN A 267 -2.39 0.94 -5.05
CA GLN A 267 -1.88 0.75 -3.70
C GLN A 267 -1.17 -0.60 -3.50
N ILE A 268 -0.52 -0.73 -2.35
CA ILE A 268 -0.01 -2.02 -1.86
C ILE A 268 -1.16 -2.74 -1.16
N TYR A 269 -1.39 -3.99 -1.53
CA TYR A 269 -2.41 -4.83 -0.88
C TYR A 269 -1.77 -5.74 0.17
N LEU A 270 -2.42 -5.84 1.33
CA LEU A 270 -2.03 -6.72 2.43
C LEU A 270 -2.79 -8.04 2.35
N CYS A 271 -4.10 -7.95 2.15
CA CYS A 271 -5.00 -9.09 2.23
C CYS A 271 -5.53 -9.53 0.88
N GLY A 272 -5.72 -10.84 0.75
CA GLY A 272 -6.53 -11.43 -0.31
C GLY A 272 -7.96 -10.92 -0.31
N ALA A 273 -8.66 -11.15 -1.42
CA ALA A 273 -10.04 -10.68 -1.57
C ALA A 273 -10.96 -11.20 -0.45
N GLY A 274 -11.84 -10.34 0.05
CA GLY A 274 -12.81 -10.69 1.08
C GLY A 274 -12.36 -10.51 2.53
N SER A 275 -11.12 -10.07 2.75
CA SER A 275 -10.55 -9.78 4.07
C SER A 275 -9.84 -8.43 4.08
N LYS A 276 -9.72 -7.81 5.26
CA LYS A 276 -9.01 -6.55 5.51
C LYS A 276 -8.39 -6.51 6.91
N GLY A 277 -7.74 -5.39 7.21
CA GLY A 277 -7.07 -5.15 8.49
C GLY A 277 -5.63 -5.66 8.49
N ILE A 278 -4.83 -5.20 9.46
CA ILE A 278 -3.38 -5.45 9.47
C ILE A 278 -3.00 -6.93 9.61
N GLU A 279 -3.88 -7.75 10.20
CA GLU A 279 -3.69 -9.20 10.36
C GLU A 279 -4.56 -10.02 9.39
N CYS A 280 -5.28 -9.36 8.46
CA CYS A 280 -6.20 -9.99 7.50
C CYS A 280 -7.29 -10.89 8.11
N VAL A 281 -7.66 -10.64 9.37
CA VAL A 281 -8.70 -11.39 10.10
C VAL A 281 -10.09 -10.77 10.03
N GLU A 282 -10.21 -9.51 9.58
CA GLU A 282 -11.49 -8.82 9.48
C GLU A 282 -12.14 -9.10 8.12
N ALA A 283 -13.42 -9.47 8.13
CA ALA A 283 -14.18 -9.66 6.90
C ALA A 283 -14.61 -8.32 6.28
N CYS A 284 -14.84 -8.31 4.97
CA CYS A 284 -15.43 -7.15 4.30
C CYS A 284 -16.83 -6.81 4.84
N SER A 285 -17.17 -5.52 4.82
CA SER A 285 -18.55 -5.06 5.03
C SER A 285 -19.47 -5.58 3.91
N PRO A 286 -20.80 -5.63 4.09
CA PRO A 286 -21.72 -6.22 3.11
C PRO A 286 -21.63 -5.66 1.68
N SER A 287 -21.27 -4.37 1.54
CA SER A 287 -21.11 -3.70 0.26
C SER A 287 -19.67 -3.66 -0.24
N GLN A 288 -18.72 -4.30 0.45
CA GLN A 288 -17.31 -4.24 0.12
C GLN A 288 -16.81 -5.56 -0.45
N TRP A 289 -15.89 -5.49 -1.40
CA TRP A 289 -15.27 -6.63 -2.05
C TRP A 289 -13.85 -6.30 -2.51
N TYR A 290 -13.19 -7.27 -3.14
CA TYR A 290 -11.81 -7.18 -3.64
C TYR A 290 -10.75 -7.27 -2.52
N MET A 291 -9.47 -7.20 -2.89
CA MET A 291 -8.33 -7.19 -1.96
C MET A 291 -8.44 -5.99 -1.02
N ASP A 292 -8.14 -6.21 0.26
CA ASP A 292 -8.33 -5.22 1.35
C ASP A 292 -9.73 -4.59 1.44
N CYS A 293 -10.74 -5.21 0.82
CA CYS A 293 -12.10 -4.69 0.75
C CYS A 293 -12.19 -3.27 0.16
N THR A 294 -11.32 -2.96 -0.80
CA THR A 294 -11.14 -1.59 -1.32
C THR A 294 -12.16 -1.18 -2.38
N ARG A 295 -12.97 -2.12 -2.87
CA ARG A 295 -14.03 -1.86 -3.83
C ARG A 295 -15.39 -2.00 -3.19
N GLU A 296 -16.35 -1.27 -3.74
CA GLU A 296 -17.74 -1.31 -3.30
C GLU A 296 -18.66 -1.85 -4.39
N CYS A 297 -19.77 -2.45 -3.96
CA CYS A 297 -20.84 -2.98 -4.79
C CYS A 297 -22.17 -2.34 -4.35
N HIS A 298 -23.04 -2.04 -5.29
CA HIS A 298 -24.31 -1.37 -5.03
C HIS A 298 -25.49 -2.22 -5.52
N CYS A 299 -25.64 -3.38 -4.90
CA CYS A 299 -26.67 -4.37 -5.23
C CYS A 299 -28.09 -3.90 -4.88
N GLU A 300 -29.07 -4.34 -5.68
CA GLU A 300 -30.49 -4.06 -5.46
C GLU A 300 -30.92 -4.39 -4.02
N SER A 301 -31.65 -3.46 -3.40
CA SER A 301 -32.14 -3.58 -2.01
C SER A 301 -31.03 -3.67 -0.96
N ASN A 302 -29.82 -3.19 -1.28
CA ASN A 302 -28.64 -3.20 -0.40
C ASN A 302 -28.28 -4.61 0.11
N VAL A 303 -28.55 -5.64 -0.70
CA VAL A 303 -28.13 -7.01 -0.39
C VAL A 303 -26.61 -7.10 -0.47
N SER A 304 -26.00 -7.89 0.42
CA SER A 304 -24.56 -8.13 0.41
C SER A 304 -24.12 -8.74 -0.92
N CYS A 305 -23.05 -8.21 -1.52
CA CYS A 305 -22.35 -8.92 -2.59
C CYS A 305 -21.41 -9.99 -2.03
N ASP A 306 -20.92 -10.87 -2.90
CA ASP A 306 -19.79 -11.74 -2.57
C ASP A 306 -18.53 -10.90 -2.35
N SER A 307 -17.85 -11.15 -1.23
CA SER A 307 -16.71 -10.32 -0.83
C SER A 307 -15.44 -10.60 -1.64
N ASN A 308 -15.37 -11.72 -2.38
CA ASN A 308 -14.20 -12.06 -3.19
C ASN A 308 -14.30 -11.45 -4.60
N ASP A 309 -15.48 -11.49 -5.21
CA ASP A 309 -15.67 -11.10 -6.62
C ASP A 309 -16.69 -9.98 -6.86
N GLY A 310 -17.36 -9.49 -5.81
CA GLY A 310 -18.29 -8.38 -5.87
C GLY A 310 -19.67 -8.69 -6.47
N HIS A 311 -19.96 -9.96 -6.83
CA HIS A 311 -21.20 -10.28 -7.50
C HIS A 311 -22.42 -10.11 -6.59
N CYS A 312 -23.41 -9.37 -7.09
CA CYS A 312 -24.71 -9.25 -6.47
C CYS A 312 -25.52 -10.55 -6.67
N PRO A 313 -26.18 -11.11 -5.62
CA PRO A 313 -26.90 -12.39 -5.72
C PRO A 313 -27.99 -12.43 -6.81
N ALA A 314 -28.63 -11.29 -7.08
CA ALA A 314 -29.66 -11.17 -8.11
C ALA A 314 -29.14 -10.60 -9.45
N GLY A 315 -27.86 -10.23 -9.53
CA GLY A 315 -27.26 -9.57 -10.69
C GLY A 315 -27.92 -8.24 -11.06
N ARG A 316 -28.58 -7.57 -10.11
CA ARG A 316 -29.29 -6.29 -10.32
C ARG A 316 -28.69 -5.21 -9.43
N CYS A 317 -28.59 -4.02 -9.99
CA CYS A 317 -28.02 -2.85 -9.33
C CYS A 317 -29.12 -2.01 -8.69
N ASN A 318 -28.77 -1.30 -7.62
CA ASN A 318 -29.56 -0.19 -7.13
C ASN A 318 -29.71 0.89 -8.22
N LYS A 319 -30.76 1.70 -8.10
CA LYS A 319 -30.94 2.89 -8.94
C LYS A 319 -29.73 3.82 -8.79
N GLY A 320 -29.25 4.38 -9.91
CA GLY A 320 -28.05 5.21 -9.96
C GLY A 320 -26.75 4.43 -10.20
N TRP A 321 -26.81 3.08 -10.21
CA TRP A 321 -25.65 2.23 -10.42
C TRP A 321 -25.83 1.30 -11.62
N ARG A 322 -24.72 0.99 -12.29
CA ARG A 322 -24.63 0.08 -13.44
C ARG A 322 -23.40 -0.83 -13.31
N GLY A 323 -23.23 -1.71 -14.29
CA GLY A 323 -22.14 -2.71 -14.25
C GLY A 323 -22.54 -4.02 -13.58
N ALA A 324 -23.80 -4.45 -13.74
CA ALA A 324 -24.21 -5.80 -13.39
C ALA A 324 -23.25 -6.85 -14.00
N PRO A 325 -22.89 -7.90 -13.25
CA PRO A 325 -23.48 -8.31 -11.97
C PRO A 325 -22.86 -7.67 -10.71
N ILE A 326 -21.84 -6.83 -10.80
CA ILE A 326 -21.09 -6.29 -9.65
C ILE A 326 -21.68 -4.97 -9.14
N CYS A 327 -22.17 -4.12 -10.05
CA CYS A 327 -22.80 -2.85 -9.71
C CYS A 327 -21.86 -1.86 -9.01
N ASP A 328 -20.63 -1.75 -9.50
CA ASP A 328 -19.54 -0.90 -9.00
C ASP A 328 -19.36 0.40 -9.79
N ARG A 329 -20.18 0.65 -10.82
CA ARG A 329 -20.06 1.82 -11.68
C ARG A 329 -21.22 2.77 -11.50
N ASP A 330 -20.89 4.02 -11.19
CA ASP A 330 -21.84 5.12 -11.11
C ASP A 330 -22.45 5.42 -12.49
N ILE A 331 -23.70 5.86 -12.50
CA ILE A 331 -24.37 6.41 -13.68
C ILE A 331 -24.23 7.92 -13.61
N ASP A 332 -23.49 8.51 -14.54
CA ASP A 332 -23.46 9.97 -14.67
C ASP A 332 -24.76 10.45 -15.34
N GLU A 333 -25.80 10.71 -14.54
CA GLU A 333 -27.09 11.11 -15.08
C GLU A 333 -27.05 12.51 -15.71
N CYS A 334 -26.12 13.36 -15.28
CA CYS A 334 -25.88 14.68 -15.86
C CYS A 334 -25.30 14.57 -17.28
N PHE A 335 -24.41 13.61 -17.52
CA PHE A 335 -23.86 13.33 -18.84
C PHE A 335 -24.87 12.61 -19.74
N GLU A 336 -25.59 11.62 -19.20
CA GLU A 336 -26.56 10.83 -19.98
C GLU A 336 -27.80 11.63 -20.38
N ASN A 337 -28.23 12.60 -19.55
CA ASN A 337 -29.39 13.44 -19.84
C ASN A 337 -29.16 14.92 -19.51
N LYS A 338 -28.81 15.71 -20.53
CA LYS A 338 -28.58 17.16 -20.43
C LYS A 338 -29.79 17.99 -19.95
N HIS A 339 -31.00 17.43 -19.95
CA HIS A 339 -32.22 18.12 -19.53
C HIS A 339 -32.86 17.48 -18.29
N ILE A 340 -32.06 16.77 -17.48
CA ILE A 340 -32.54 16.11 -16.28
C ILE A 340 -32.95 17.08 -15.17
N CYS A 341 -32.36 18.28 -15.16
CA CYS A 341 -32.65 19.35 -14.22
C CYS A 341 -33.67 20.36 -14.74
N SER A 342 -34.41 20.98 -13.83
CA SER A 342 -35.42 21.99 -14.16
C SER A 342 -34.78 23.34 -14.49
N THR A 343 -35.55 24.26 -15.07
CA THR A 343 -35.08 25.64 -15.33
C THR A 343 -34.86 26.46 -14.05
N GLU A 344 -35.40 26.04 -12.91
CA GLU A 344 -35.21 26.70 -11.61
C GLU A 344 -33.87 26.30 -10.96
N THR A 345 -33.37 25.12 -11.27
CA THR A 345 -32.08 24.59 -10.78
C THR A 345 -31.33 23.90 -11.92
N PRO A 346 -30.88 24.65 -12.94
CA PRO A 346 -30.44 24.04 -14.19
C PRO A 346 -29.05 23.40 -14.13
N ASP A 347 -28.26 23.67 -13.09
CA ASP A 347 -26.90 23.15 -12.94
C ASP A 347 -26.92 21.74 -12.34
N CYS A 348 -26.63 20.74 -13.16
CA CYS A 348 -26.55 19.33 -12.74
C CYS A 348 -25.15 19.01 -12.20
N ILE A 349 -25.09 18.40 -11.02
CA ILE A 349 -23.86 17.89 -10.40
C ILE A 349 -24.04 16.39 -10.17
N ASN A 350 -23.19 15.59 -10.81
CA ASN A 350 -23.19 14.14 -10.61
C ASN A 350 -22.64 13.79 -9.21
N THR A 351 -23.22 12.80 -8.56
CA THR A 351 -22.83 12.30 -7.24
C THR A 351 -22.87 10.76 -7.23
N PRO A 352 -22.15 10.08 -6.34
CA PRO A 352 -22.21 8.61 -6.30
C PRO A 352 -23.64 8.08 -6.09
N GLY A 353 -24.17 7.40 -7.10
CA GLY A 353 -25.50 6.79 -7.14
C GLY A 353 -26.67 7.76 -7.36
N ALA A 354 -26.41 9.04 -7.67
CA ALA A 354 -27.44 10.05 -7.84
C ALA A 354 -26.91 11.34 -8.49
N TYR A 355 -27.77 12.33 -8.66
CA TYR A 355 -27.37 13.67 -9.08
C TYR A 355 -28.11 14.73 -8.25
N ILE A 356 -27.52 15.93 -8.18
CA ILE A 356 -28.10 17.09 -7.52
C ILE A 356 -28.25 18.21 -8.54
N CYS A 357 -29.46 18.78 -8.61
CA CYS A 357 -29.75 19.96 -9.42
C CYS A 357 -29.70 21.22 -8.55
N LEU A 358 -28.82 22.16 -8.89
CA LEU A 358 -28.63 23.41 -8.16
C LEU A 358 -28.76 24.62 -9.09
N CYS A 359 -28.72 25.81 -8.48
CA CYS A 359 -28.58 27.08 -9.17
C CYS A 359 -27.28 27.71 -8.70
N LEU A 360 -26.23 27.59 -9.51
CA LEU A 360 -24.90 28.10 -9.22
C LEU A 360 -24.76 29.57 -9.62
N ASP A 361 -25.53 30.03 -10.61
CA ASP A 361 -25.53 31.41 -11.08
C ASP A 361 -26.94 32.02 -11.02
N TYR A 362 -27.27 32.60 -9.86
CA TYR A 362 -28.58 33.23 -9.62
C TYR A 362 -28.56 34.71 -9.99
N ASN A 363 -29.48 35.12 -10.88
CA ASN A 363 -29.65 36.50 -11.29
C ASN A 363 -30.68 37.21 -10.40
N ASN A 364 -30.20 38.07 -9.51
CA ASN A 364 -31.04 38.86 -8.60
C ASN A 364 -32.00 39.84 -9.31
N SER A 365 -31.68 40.29 -10.53
CA SER A 365 -32.51 41.22 -11.29
C SER A 365 -33.70 40.53 -11.94
N THR A 366 -33.49 39.36 -12.53
CA THR A 366 -34.56 38.56 -13.17
C THR A 366 -35.23 37.59 -12.20
N LYS A 367 -34.70 37.44 -10.98
CA LYS A 367 -35.11 36.44 -9.97
C LYS A 367 -35.14 35.03 -10.55
N SER A 368 -34.15 34.71 -11.37
CA SER A 368 -34.06 33.43 -12.09
C SER A 368 -32.62 32.94 -12.12
N CYS A 369 -32.46 31.63 -12.30
CA CYS A 369 -31.16 31.02 -12.52
C CYS A 369 -30.76 31.17 -13.98
N ASN A 370 -29.50 31.51 -14.20
CA ASN A 370 -28.93 31.53 -15.54
C ASN A 370 -28.73 30.08 -16.01
N PRO A 371 -28.84 29.81 -17.32
CA PRO A 371 -28.55 28.48 -17.85
C PRO A 371 -27.08 28.11 -17.61
N PRO A 372 -26.77 26.80 -17.55
CA PRO A 372 -25.41 26.35 -17.27
C PRO A 372 -24.48 26.87 -18.36
N ILE A 373 -23.40 27.53 -17.97
CA ILE A 373 -22.35 27.88 -18.92
C ILE A 373 -21.67 26.56 -19.30
N GLU A 374 -21.52 26.25 -20.60
CA GLU A 374 -20.65 25.17 -21.09
C GLU A 374 -19.18 25.48 -20.74
N LYS A 375 -18.84 25.50 -19.45
CA LYS A 375 -17.46 25.41 -19.00
C LYS A 375 -17.06 23.96 -19.21
N VAL A 376 -16.09 23.75 -20.08
CA VAL A 376 -15.37 22.49 -20.24
C VAL A 376 -14.88 22.07 -18.84
N MET A 377 -15.65 21.22 -18.16
CA MET A 377 -15.19 20.50 -16.98
C MET A 377 -14.20 19.47 -17.51
N LYS A 378 -12.91 19.77 -17.38
CA LYS A 378 -11.88 18.74 -17.51
C LYS A 378 -12.21 17.67 -16.46
N GLN A 379 -12.45 16.46 -16.94
CA GLN A 379 -12.64 15.24 -16.17
C GLN A 379 -11.61 15.15 -15.03
N PHE A 380 -12.09 14.90 -13.82
CA PHE A 380 -11.39 14.00 -12.91
C PHE A 380 -11.79 12.60 -13.37
N ASP A 381 -10.96 12.00 -14.22
CA ASP A 381 -11.12 10.60 -14.62
C ASP A 381 -10.76 9.70 -13.43
N ASP A 382 -11.74 8.98 -12.91
CA ASP A 382 -11.49 7.70 -12.26
C ASP A 382 -11.05 6.71 -13.34
N LYS A 383 -9.79 6.28 -13.27
CA LYS A 383 -9.22 5.29 -14.19
C LYS A 383 -9.95 3.96 -14.06
N SER A 384 -10.86 3.69 -14.99
CA SER A 384 -11.18 2.32 -15.41
C SER A 384 -10.07 1.84 -16.34
N SER A 385 -9.23 0.92 -15.83
CA SER A 385 -8.34 0.09 -16.63
C SER A 385 -9.10 -0.52 -17.82
N SER A 386 -8.69 -0.16 -19.03
CA SER A 386 -9.01 -0.92 -20.23
C SER A 386 -7.80 -0.91 -21.16
N HIS A 387 -7.25 -2.11 -21.35
CA HIS A 387 -6.34 -2.43 -22.43
C HIS A 387 -6.97 -2.06 -23.78
N LEU A 388 -6.29 -1.23 -24.57
CA LEU A 388 -6.32 -1.35 -26.02
C LEU A 388 -4.97 -0.94 -26.62
N SER A 389 -4.45 -1.84 -27.44
CA SER A 389 -3.17 -1.81 -28.15
C SER A 389 -3.07 -0.67 -29.16
N ILE A 390 -1.96 0.07 -29.12
CA ILE A 390 -1.62 1.09 -30.13
C ILE A 390 -0.78 0.43 -31.23
N PRO A 391 -1.13 0.57 -32.53
CA PRO A 391 -0.25 0.18 -33.63
C PRO A 391 0.79 1.28 -33.91
N GLU A 392 2.02 0.84 -34.16
CA GLU A 392 3.14 1.65 -34.63
C GLU A 392 2.79 2.45 -35.90
N LYS A 393 3.04 3.77 -35.88
CA LYS A 393 3.67 4.57 -36.95
C LYS A 393 3.56 6.07 -36.66
N GLY A 394 4.69 6.79 -36.72
CA GLY A 394 4.67 8.23 -37.02
C GLY A 394 5.59 9.15 -36.19
N ILE A 395 6.81 8.74 -35.87
CA ILE A 395 7.86 9.69 -35.44
C ILE A 395 8.37 10.41 -36.70
N ASN A 396 8.10 11.71 -36.85
CA ASN A 396 8.98 12.75 -37.42
C ASN A 396 8.21 14.01 -37.81
N LYS A 397 8.38 15.06 -36.99
CA LYS A 397 8.43 16.50 -37.31
C LYS A 397 7.75 17.28 -36.19
N LEU A 398 8.57 17.99 -35.42
CA LEU A 398 8.32 19.29 -34.81
C LEU A 398 9.42 19.49 -33.76
N ASN A 399 10.60 19.89 -34.22
CA ASN A 399 11.69 20.44 -33.41
C ASN A 399 12.58 21.23 -34.36
N GLU A 400 12.10 22.38 -34.80
CA GLU A 400 12.90 23.44 -35.41
C GLU A 400 12.02 24.70 -35.36
N GLU A 401 12.50 25.70 -34.61
CA GLU A 401 11.99 27.07 -34.39
C GLU A 401 11.73 27.32 -32.90
N PHE A 402 12.80 27.61 -32.13
CA PHE A 402 12.78 28.55 -31.01
C PHE A 402 14.19 28.75 -30.45
N VAL A 403 15.13 29.20 -31.29
CA VAL A 403 16.31 29.94 -30.80
C VAL A 403 16.69 30.97 -31.87
N ASP A 404 16.90 32.20 -31.40
CA ASP A 404 17.78 33.24 -31.96
C ASP A 404 17.08 34.51 -32.46
N THR A 405 16.83 35.43 -31.53
CA THR A 405 16.68 36.85 -31.82
C THR A 405 17.48 37.66 -30.82
N THR A 406 18.79 37.80 -31.09
CA THR A 406 19.57 38.93 -30.56
C THR A 406 20.74 39.32 -31.49
N SER A 407 20.66 40.55 -32.01
CA SER A 407 21.71 41.33 -32.69
C SER A 407 22.05 40.91 -34.14
N MET A 408 22.18 41.77 -35.15
CA MET A 408 22.62 43.17 -35.16
C MET A 408 21.96 44.00 -36.28
N ILE A 409 21.64 45.24 -35.91
CA ILE A 409 21.58 46.41 -36.79
C ILE A 409 23.03 46.80 -37.13
N SER A 410 23.41 46.69 -38.41
CA SER A 410 24.44 47.55 -39.02
C SER A 410 24.29 47.55 -40.55
N GLN A 411 23.55 48.55 -41.07
CA GLN A 411 23.76 49.35 -42.29
C GLN A 411 22.44 49.86 -42.83
#